data_AF-W9IHB5-F1
#
_entry.id   AF-W9IHB5-F1
#
_cell.length_a   1.000
_cell.length_b   1.000
_cell.length_c   1.000
_cell.angle_alpha   90.00
_cell.angle_beta   90.00
_cell.angle_gamma   90.00
#
_symmetry.space_group_name_H-M   'P 1'
#
loop_
_entity.id
_entity.type
_entity.pdbx_description
1 polymer ?
#
loop_
_entity_poly.entity_id
_entity_poly.type
_entity_poly.pdbx_seq_one_letter_code
_entity_poly.pdbx_strand_id
1 'polypeptide(L)'
;MTSEFDNQPRHPEQEELDMAGAKRVCQNLHIYTSQWTLQTNFRLSDFKGFIRLMEQRRDVQRINCSITAKPKIGITFAEFLVFLRDIQGEDVDSNLSMWEKQFAYLSRRYRPDAVETSDTADDMIVMSEAAFVRYLTSETNSAVIPEPQNYTLDRPMDEYIISSSHNTYLLGRQVAGQSSVEGYISALIRGYRCVEIDCWDGNSGQPDVNHGQSLTTSISFREVIATINKYAFVKSRFPLWIPLEVRRNPNQQAIMVNIMKEVFGSRLVTETLEVCYDKLPSPSELMERILIKARKPHLLLHGVELCQALSRQGT
;
A
#
# COMPACT_ATOMS: atom_id res chain seq x y z
N MET A 1 9.27 36.60 2.30
CA MET A 1 8.13 37.40 2.81
C MET A 1 7.85 36.95 4.22
N THR A 2 8.53 37.62 5.15
CA THR A 2 8.34 37.54 6.59
C THR A 2 6.99 38.15 6.93
N SER A 3 6.03 37.35 7.42
CA SER A 3 4.81 37.92 7.99
C SER A 3 5.17 38.51 9.35
N GLU A 4 5.14 39.84 9.42
CA GLU A 4 5.22 40.61 10.66
C GLU A 4 4.13 40.11 11.61
N PHE A 5 4.54 39.43 12.68
CA PHE A 5 3.68 39.25 13.84
C PHE A 5 3.57 40.61 14.51
N ASP A 6 2.43 41.25 14.31
CA ASP A 6 2.05 42.51 14.91
C ASP A 6 2.17 42.39 16.44
N ASN A 7 3.19 43.05 16.98
CA ASN A 7 3.63 42.94 18.36
C ASN A 7 2.96 44.05 19.19
N GLN A 8 1.62 44.06 19.20
CA GLN A 8 0.85 44.90 20.12
C GLN A 8 0.63 44.18 21.47
N PRO A 9 0.76 44.89 22.60
CA PRO A 9 0.42 44.32 23.91
C PRO A 9 -1.09 44.03 23.94
N ARG A 10 -1.45 42.74 23.95
CA ARG A 10 -2.84 42.28 23.93
C ARG A 10 -3.48 42.50 25.29
N HIS A 11 -4.70 43.04 25.28
CA HIS A 11 -5.51 43.28 26.49
C HIS A 11 -5.99 41.92 27.06
N PRO A 12 -5.99 41.69 28.39
CA PRO A 12 -6.32 40.38 28.97
C PRO A 12 -7.73 39.87 28.64
N GLU A 13 -8.67 40.75 28.25
CA GLU A 13 -10.01 40.36 27.79
C GLU A 13 -10.04 39.77 26.37
N GLN A 14 -8.94 39.82 25.61
CA GLN A 14 -8.83 39.20 24.28
C GLN A 14 -8.24 37.77 24.33
N GLU A 15 -7.95 37.24 25.52
CA GLU A 15 -7.37 35.91 25.72
C GLU A 15 -8.39 34.85 26.17
N GLU A 16 -9.69 35.14 26.08
CA GLU A 16 -10.73 34.14 26.35
C GLU A 16 -11.15 33.41 25.07
N LEU A 17 -10.99 32.08 25.08
CA LEU A 17 -11.47 31.22 24.01
C LEU A 17 -13.00 31.23 24.03
N ASP A 18 -13.65 31.72 22.98
CA ASP A 18 -15.11 31.66 22.87
C ASP A 18 -15.58 30.30 22.32
N MET A 19 -16.90 30.06 22.30
CA MET A 19 -17.48 28.80 21.81
C MET A 19 -17.11 28.53 20.33
N ALA A 20 -16.98 29.57 19.52
CA ALA A 20 -16.56 29.45 18.12
C ALA A 20 -15.08 29.06 18.02
N GLY A 21 -14.22 29.61 18.89
CA GLY A 21 -12.85 29.21 19.12
C GLY A 21 -12.74 27.75 19.55
N ALA A 22 -13.49 27.32 20.56
CA ALA A 22 -13.50 25.93 21.03
C ALA A 22 -13.91 24.94 19.92
N LYS A 23 -14.91 25.30 19.10
CA LYS A 23 -15.29 24.51 17.92
C LYS A 23 -14.16 24.41 16.90
N ARG A 24 -13.48 25.53 16.58
CA ARG A 24 -12.34 25.54 15.66
C ARG A 24 -11.18 24.70 16.17
N VAL A 25 -10.87 24.77 17.48
CA VAL A 25 -9.86 23.93 18.11
C VAL A 25 -10.20 22.45 17.97
N CYS A 26 -11.44 22.06 18.26
CA CYS A 26 -11.88 20.67 18.08
C CYS A 26 -11.77 20.20 16.62
N GLN A 27 -12.16 21.04 15.65
CA GLN A 27 -12.05 20.73 14.22
C GLN A 27 -10.58 20.55 13.79
N ASN A 28 -9.69 21.42 14.24
CA ASN A 28 -8.26 21.35 13.94
C ASN A 28 -7.59 20.13 14.58
N LEU A 29 -8.12 19.66 15.72
CA LEU A 29 -7.68 18.43 16.38
C LEU A 29 -8.43 17.17 15.89
N HIS A 30 -9.28 17.30 14.85
CA HIS A 30 -10.14 16.23 14.33
C HIS A 30 -11.06 15.59 15.39
N ILE A 31 -11.45 16.35 16.41
CA ILE A 31 -12.43 15.96 17.43
C ILE A 31 -13.82 16.35 16.93
N TYR A 32 -14.56 15.35 16.45
CA TYR A 32 -15.94 15.53 16.00
C TYR A 32 -16.90 15.01 17.06
N THR A 33 -17.67 15.91 17.68
CA THR A 33 -18.67 15.57 18.69
C THR A 33 -19.96 16.37 18.47
N SER A 34 -21.03 15.99 19.17
CA SER A 34 -22.29 16.74 19.11
C SER A 34 -22.12 18.14 19.71
N GLN A 35 -22.85 19.11 19.15
CA GLN A 35 -22.82 20.49 19.64
C GLN A 35 -23.18 20.56 21.14
N TRP A 36 -24.09 19.71 21.59
CA TRP A 36 -24.47 19.61 23.01
C TRP A 36 -23.29 19.17 23.89
N THR A 37 -22.52 18.16 23.47
CA THR A 37 -21.36 17.68 24.24
C THR A 37 -20.27 18.74 24.30
N LEU A 38 -19.99 19.40 23.17
CA LEU A 38 -19.01 20.49 23.11
C LEU A 38 -19.40 21.66 24.01
N GLN A 39 -20.66 22.09 23.97
CA GLN A 39 -21.16 23.18 24.81
C GLN A 39 -21.15 22.84 26.30
N THR A 40 -21.57 21.63 26.65
CA THR A 40 -21.57 21.14 28.03
C THR A 40 -20.15 21.08 28.59
N ASN A 41 -19.23 20.42 27.89
CA ASN A 41 -17.84 20.28 28.34
C ASN A 41 -17.13 21.64 28.43
N PHE A 42 -17.38 22.54 27.49
CA PHE A 42 -16.76 23.87 27.47
C PHE A 42 -17.19 24.74 28.68
N ARG A 43 -18.41 24.53 29.19
CA ARG A 43 -18.92 25.26 30.36
C ARG A 43 -18.50 24.66 31.71
N LEU A 44 -18.10 23.40 31.73
CA LEU A 44 -17.85 22.64 32.96
C LEU A 44 -16.43 22.82 33.53
N SER A 45 -15.50 23.37 32.76
CA SER A 45 -14.09 23.40 33.13
C SER A 45 -13.32 24.53 32.46
N ASP A 46 -12.15 24.85 33.01
CA ASP A 46 -11.14 25.66 32.33
C ASP A 46 -10.69 25.00 31.01
N PHE A 47 -9.94 25.73 30.18
CA PHE A 47 -9.51 25.23 28.87
C PHE A 47 -8.78 23.88 28.95
N LYS A 48 -7.93 23.69 29.96
CA LYS A 48 -7.22 22.42 30.16
C LYS A 48 -8.17 21.27 30.49
N GLY A 49 -9.14 21.49 31.37
CA GLY A 49 -10.18 20.53 31.68
C GLY A 49 -11.09 20.24 30.47
N PHE A 50 -11.39 21.26 29.66
CA PHE A 50 -12.21 21.10 28.45
C PHE A 50 -11.52 20.17 27.46
N ILE A 51 -10.25 20.41 27.14
CA ILE A 51 -9.47 19.53 26.25
C ILE A 51 -9.41 18.12 26.82
N ARG A 52 -9.14 17.95 28.13
CA ARG A 52 -9.16 16.64 28.78
C ARG A 52 -10.49 15.92 28.64
N LEU A 53 -11.62 16.61 28.80
CA LEU A 53 -12.96 16.05 28.62
C LEU A 53 -13.25 15.64 27.17
N MET A 54 -12.75 16.43 26.21
CA MET A 54 -12.94 16.19 24.78
C MET A 54 -12.05 15.05 24.26
N GLU A 55 -10.90 14.81 24.88
CA GLU A 55 -9.97 13.73 24.56
C GLU A 55 -10.30 12.40 25.26
N GLN A 56 -11.32 12.36 26.13
CA GLN A 56 -11.66 11.13 26.85
C GLN A 56 -12.09 9.99 25.92
N ARG A 57 -11.39 8.87 26.03
CA ARG A 57 -11.68 7.64 25.30
C ARG A 57 -12.41 6.64 26.20
N ARG A 58 -13.72 6.81 26.35
CA ARG A 58 -14.56 5.94 27.20
C ARG A 58 -14.51 4.47 26.79
N ASP A 59 -14.33 4.21 25.50
CA ASP A 59 -14.08 2.89 24.93
C ASP A 59 -12.79 2.29 25.49
N VAL A 60 -11.69 3.04 25.50
CA VAL A 60 -10.40 2.59 26.05
C VAL A 60 -10.47 2.47 27.58
N GLN A 61 -11.19 3.37 28.26
CA GLN A 61 -11.39 3.29 29.71
C GLN A 61 -12.08 1.99 30.12
N ARG A 62 -13.05 1.51 29.34
CA ARG A 62 -13.71 0.22 29.59
C ARG A 62 -12.72 -0.93 29.48
N ILE A 63 -11.85 -0.90 28.48
CA ILE A 63 -10.79 -1.92 28.31
C ILE A 63 -9.83 -1.86 29.49
N ASN A 64 -9.33 -0.67 29.84
CA ASN A 64 -8.46 -0.46 31.00
C ASN A 64 -9.10 -1.06 32.27
N CYS A 65 -10.34 -0.69 32.57
CA CYS A 65 -11.08 -1.23 33.72
C CYS A 65 -11.28 -2.76 33.70
N SER A 66 -11.29 -3.39 32.52
CA SER A 66 -11.43 -4.85 32.42
C SER A 66 -10.11 -5.61 32.66
N ILE A 67 -8.96 -4.94 32.51
CA ILE A 67 -7.65 -5.61 32.56
C ILE A 67 -6.80 -5.24 33.78
N THR A 68 -7.12 -4.16 34.49
CA THR A 68 -6.38 -3.74 35.69
C THR A 68 -7.23 -3.75 36.94
N ALA A 69 -6.66 -4.21 38.05
CA ALA A 69 -7.29 -4.19 39.35
C ALA A 69 -7.45 -2.76 39.91
N LYS A 70 -6.57 -1.82 39.51
CA LYS A 70 -6.59 -0.43 39.99
C LYS A 70 -6.51 0.57 38.83
N PRO A 71 -7.62 0.81 38.09
CA PRO A 71 -7.60 1.59 36.84
C PRO A 71 -7.13 3.04 36.97
N LYS A 72 -7.29 3.63 38.16
CA LYS A 72 -6.83 4.99 38.45
C LYS A 72 -5.32 5.09 38.68
N ILE A 73 -4.65 3.98 38.99
CA ILE A 73 -3.20 3.94 39.22
C ILE A 73 -2.48 3.66 37.90
N GLY A 74 -2.97 2.67 37.14
CA GLY A 74 -2.39 2.28 35.86
C GLY A 74 -2.23 0.76 35.78
N ILE A 75 -1.85 0.29 34.59
CA ILE A 75 -1.69 -1.13 34.28
C ILE A 75 -0.29 -1.56 34.70
N THR A 76 -0.18 -2.62 35.49
CA THR A 76 1.12 -3.22 35.84
C THR A 76 1.68 -4.03 34.68
N PHE A 77 2.99 -4.31 34.68
CA PHE A 77 3.58 -5.15 33.63
C PHE A 77 2.92 -6.54 33.56
N ALA A 78 2.63 -7.15 34.71
CA ALA A 78 1.96 -8.46 34.77
C ALA A 78 0.54 -8.42 34.15
N GLU A 79 -0.25 -7.40 34.46
CA GLU A 79 -1.58 -7.20 33.85
C GLU A 79 -1.49 -6.95 32.34
N PHE A 80 -0.48 -6.20 31.90
CA PHE A 80 -0.22 -5.96 30.49
C PHE A 80 0.13 -7.26 29.75
N LEU A 81 0.96 -8.12 30.33
CA LEU A 81 1.27 -9.44 29.75
C LEU A 81 0.04 -10.34 29.63
N VAL A 82 -0.86 -10.32 30.63
CA VAL A 82 -2.14 -11.04 30.57
C VAL A 82 -3.01 -10.50 29.44
N PHE A 83 -3.12 -9.17 29.30
CA PHE A 83 -3.85 -8.55 28.19
C PHE A 83 -3.26 -8.95 26.83
N LEU A 84 -1.93 -8.95 26.68
CA LEU A 84 -1.27 -9.37 25.44
C LEU A 84 -1.60 -10.82 25.09
N ARG A 85 -1.50 -11.73 26.05
CA ARG A 85 -1.74 -13.17 25.84
C ARG A 85 -3.22 -13.48 25.59
N ASP A 86 -4.10 -13.02 26.48
CA ASP A 86 -5.47 -13.50 26.55
C ASP A 86 -6.42 -12.69 25.66
N ILE A 87 -6.08 -11.44 25.34
CA ILE A 87 -6.92 -10.54 24.53
C ILE A 87 -6.29 -10.27 23.16
N GLN A 88 -4.99 -9.95 23.08
CA GLN A 88 -4.32 -9.73 21.78
C GLN A 88 -3.87 -11.02 21.10
N GLY A 89 -3.77 -12.14 21.84
CA GLY A 89 -3.32 -13.43 21.28
C GLY A 89 -1.83 -13.47 20.97
N GLU A 90 -1.03 -12.61 21.60
CA GLU A 90 0.40 -12.49 21.37
C GLU A 90 1.21 -13.61 22.04
N ASP A 91 2.30 -14.04 21.39
CA ASP A 91 3.28 -14.93 22.01
C ASP A 91 4.18 -14.13 22.96
N VAL A 92 3.71 -14.00 24.20
CA VAL A 92 4.40 -13.29 25.27
C VAL A 92 5.68 -14.01 25.72
N ASP A 93 5.65 -15.34 25.78
CA ASP A 93 6.71 -16.11 26.42
C ASP A 93 7.98 -16.11 25.56
N SER A 94 7.84 -16.24 24.24
CA SER A 94 8.98 -16.14 23.30
C SER A 94 9.53 -14.72 23.17
N ASN A 95 8.70 -13.69 23.41
CA ASN A 95 9.03 -12.29 23.15
C ASN A 95 9.10 -11.41 24.42
N LEU A 96 9.25 -12.01 25.59
CA LEU A 96 9.14 -11.31 26.88
C LEU A 96 10.02 -10.04 26.99
N SER A 97 11.28 -10.13 26.55
CA SER A 97 12.22 -8.99 26.60
C SER A 97 11.79 -7.83 25.67
N MET A 98 11.12 -8.13 24.56
CA MET A 98 10.57 -7.12 23.66
C MET A 98 9.42 -6.38 24.36
N TRP A 99 8.49 -7.14 24.95
CA TRP A 99 7.34 -6.59 25.67
C TRP A 99 7.74 -5.78 26.90
N GLU A 100 8.77 -6.22 27.63
CA GLU A 100 9.31 -5.47 28.77
C GLU A 100 9.88 -4.11 28.33
N LYS A 101 10.68 -4.09 27.26
CA LYS A 101 11.23 -2.84 26.69
C LYS A 101 10.12 -1.91 26.20
N GLN A 102 9.14 -2.46 25.49
CA GLN A 102 7.96 -1.74 24.99
C GLN A 102 7.20 -1.09 26.15
N PHE A 103 6.88 -1.87 27.18
CA PHE A 103 6.15 -1.42 28.35
C PHE A 103 6.91 -0.32 29.10
N ALA A 104 8.20 -0.53 29.36
CA ALA A 104 9.03 0.45 30.06
C ALA A 104 9.16 1.75 29.27
N TYR A 105 9.35 1.67 27.95
CA TYR A 105 9.44 2.83 27.07
C TYR A 105 8.15 3.66 27.11
N LEU A 106 6.98 3.04 26.90
CA LEU A 106 5.70 3.74 26.91
C LEU A 106 5.36 4.31 28.28
N SER A 107 5.59 3.53 29.34
CA SER A 107 5.30 3.95 30.72
C SER A 107 6.14 5.15 31.15
N ARG A 108 7.42 5.21 30.74
CA ARG A 108 8.30 6.35 31.03
C ARG A 108 7.97 7.56 30.17
N ARG A 109 7.75 7.36 28.86
CA ARG A 109 7.51 8.46 27.91
C ARG A 109 6.20 9.20 28.16
N TYR A 110 5.19 8.50 28.67
CA TYR A 110 3.86 9.05 28.93
C TYR A 110 3.49 9.00 30.43
N ARG A 111 4.49 9.15 31.31
CA ARG A 111 4.28 9.35 32.75
C ARG A 111 3.59 10.71 32.98
N PRO A 112 2.54 10.80 33.80
CA PRO A 112 1.92 12.09 34.11
C PRO A 112 2.89 13.02 34.87
N ASP A 113 2.96 14.29 34.48
CA ASP A 113 3.85 15.30 35.10
C ASP A 113 3.58 15.57 36.60
N ALA A 114 2.44 15.11 37.12
CA ALA A 114 1.95 15.44 38.46
C ALA A 114 2.23 14.38 39.55
N VAL A 115 2.99 13.34 39.25
CA VAL A 115 3.38 12.34 40.27
C VAL A 115 4.82 12.61 40.71
N GLU A 116 4.99 13.60 41.58
CA GLU A 116 6.15 13.65 42.49
C GLU A 116 6.05 12.44 43.42
N THR A 117 6.67 11.33 43.03
CA THR A 117 6.80 10.17 43.91
C THR A 117 7.86 10.50 44.97
N SER A 118 7.40 10.58 46.22
CA SER A 118 8.23 10.51 47.41
C SER A 118 9.26 9.38 47.30
N ASP A 119 10.52 9.68 47.63
CA ASP A 119 11.67 8.78 47.72
C ASP A 119 11.40 7.53 48.59
N THR A 120 10.68 6.56 48.05
CA THR A 120 10.51 5.23 48.65
C THR A 120 10.77 4.18 47.59
N ALA A 121 11.60 3.21 47.95
CA ALA A 121 12.32 2.29 47.07
C ALA A 121 11.46 1.16 46.45
N ASP A 122 10.20 1.44 46.10
CA ASP A 122 9.32 0.50 45.39
C ASP A 122 8.46 1.24 44.33
N ASP A 123 9.13 1.98 43.44
CA ASP A 123 8.51 2.70 42.33
C ASP A 123 8.17 1.68 41.21
N MET A 124 7.15 0.86 41.44
CA MET A 124 6.67 -0.10 40.44
C MET A 124 6.21 0.69 39.19
N ILE A 125 6.93 0.52 38.08
CA ILE A 125 6.59 1.19 36.82
C ILE A 125 5.21 0.69 36.36
N VAL A 126 4.26 1.61 36.24
CA VAL A 126 2.91 1.35 35.72
C VAL A 126 2.66 2.11 34.41
N MET A 127 1.86 1.51 33.54
CA MET A 127 1.42 2.12 32.29
C MET A 127 0.15 2.95 32.54
N SER A 128 0.24 4.26 32.30
CA SER A 128 -0.91 5.17 32.39
C SER A 128 -1.94 4.89 31.28
N GLU A 129 -3.18 5.38 31.43
CA GLU A 129 -4.20 5.30 30.36
C GLU A 129 -3.68 5.94 29.06
N ALA A 130 -2.97 7.06 29.15
CA ALA A 130 -2.37 7.72 27.99
C ALA A 130 -1.30 6.82 27.32
N ALA A 131 -0.44 6.16 28.11
CA ALA A 131 0.53 5.21 27.60
C ALA A 131 -0.14 3.99 26.94
N PHE A 132 -1.24 3.51 27.51
CA PHE A 132 -2.00 2.39 26.96
C PHE A 132 -2.71 2.74 25.65
N VAL A 133 -3.32 3.93 25.55
CA VAL A 133 -3.86 4.43 24.28
C VAL A 133 -2.76 4.45 23.21
N ARG A 134 -1.56 4.89 23.58
CA ARG A 134 -0.41 4.93 22.66
C ARG A 134 0.01 3.53 22.22
N TYR A 135 0.01 2.55 23.12
CA TYR A 135 0.19 1.15 22.76
C TYR A 135 -0.89 0.69 21.76
N LEU A 136 -2.17 0.89 22.05
CA LEU A 136 -3.27 0.41 21.19
C LEU A 136 -3.20 0.95 19.76
N THR A 137 -2.65 2.16 19.58
CA THR A 137 -2.46 2.81 18.27
C THR A 137 -1.05 2.62 17.69
N SER A 138 -0.18 1.87 18.34
CA SER A 138 1.20 1.68 17.90
C SER A 138 1.32 0.65 16.79
N GLU A 139 2.43 0.69 16.04
CA GLU A 139 2.72 -0.29 14.99
C GLU A 139 2.81 -1.73 15.53
N THR A 140 3.21 -1.90 16.79
CA THR A 140 3.27 -3.21 17.45
C THR A 140 1.89 -3.77 17.82
N ASN A 141 0.83 -2.98 17.71
CA ASN A 141 -0.55 -3.42 17.89
C ASN A 141 -1.37 -3.23 16.59
N SER A 142 -0.69 -3.31 15.44
CA SER A 142 -1.33 -3.23 14.14
C SER A 142 -2.20 -4.47 13.89
N ALA A 143 -3.46 -4.28 13.50
CA ALA A 143 -4.35 -5.36 13.07
C ALA A 143 -3.89 -6.02 11.75
N VAL A 144 -3.01 -5.34 11.00
CA VAL A 144 -2.45 -5.84 9.75
C VAL A 144 -1.13 -6.54 10.06
N ILE A 145 -1.10 -7.85 9.80
CA ILE A 145 0.12 -8.65 9.88
C ILE A 145 1.09 -8.13 8.81
N PRO A 146 2.32 -7.73 9.18
CA PRO A 146 3.31 -7.29 8.21
C PRO A 146 3.62 -8.38 7.18
N GLU A 147 3.80 -7.98 5.93
CA GLU A 147 4.28 -8.89 4.88
C GLU A 147 5.68 -9.41 5.27
N PRO A 148 5.96 -10.72 5.17
CA PRO A 148 7.29 -11.25 5.40
C PRO A 148 8.30 -10.56 4.48
N GLN A 149 9.44 -10.11 5.02
CA GLN A 149 10.46 -9.44 4.19
C GLN A 149 11.16 -10.41 3.23
N ASN A 150 11.21 -11.70 3.58
CA ASN A 150 11.92 -12.73 2.84
C ASN A 150 10.96 -13.89 2.53
N TYR A 151 10.21 -13.77 1.44
CA TYR A 151 9.50 -14.91 0.87
C TYR A 151 10.01 -15.18 -0.54
N THR A 152 10.01 -16.46 -0.90
CA THR A 152 10.25 -16.89 -2.28
C THR A 152 8.93 -17.35 -2.89
N LEU A 153 8.83 -17.21 -4.21
CA LEU A 153 7.69 -17.69 -4.98
C LEU A 153 8.21 -18.76 -5.95
N ASP A 154 8.55 -19.93 -5.40
CA ASP A 154 9.25 -21.02 -6.09
C ASP A 154 8.32 -22.14 -6.61
N ARG A 155 7.00 -21.99 -6.43
CA ARG A 155 6.02 -22.94 -6.98
C ARG A 155 5.72 -22.61 -8.45
N PRO A 156 5.09 -23.52 -9.22
CA PRO A 156 4.69 -23.23 -10.60
C PRO A 156 3.81 -21.98 -10.74
N MET A 157 3.96 -21.25 -11.84
CA MET A 157 3.28 -19.96 -12.07
C MET A 157 1.76 -19.99 -11.92
N ASP A 158 1.14 -21.10 -12.34
CA ASP A 158 -0.30 -21.33 -12.34
C ASP A 158 -0.91 -21.50 -10.95
N GLU A 159 -0.08 -21.55 -9.91
CA GLU A 159 -0.53 -21.64 -8.51
C GLU A 159 -0.65 -20.26 -7.84
N TYR A 160 -0.37 -19.17 -8.57
CA TYR A 160 -0.40 -17.80 -8.03
C TYR A 160 -1.54 -16.96 -8.60
N ILE A 161 -2.08 -16.07 -7.75
CA ILE A 161 -2.98 -15.00 -8.18
C ILE A 161 -2.14 -13.79 -8.58
N ILE A 162 -2.28 -13.35 -9.82
CA ILE A 162 -1.52 -12.22 -10.38
C ILE A 162 -2.37 -10.95 -10.36
N SER A 163 -1.93 -9.93 -9.63
CA SER A 163 -2.56 -8.60 -9.66
C SER A 163 -2.48 -8.02 -11.08
N SER A 164 -3.64 -7.82 -11.70
CA SER A 164 -3.78 -7.54 -13.13
C SER A 164 -4.63 -6.31 -13.40
N SER A 165 -4.20 -5.48 -14.34
CA SER A 165 -4.86 -4.25 -14.77
C SER A 165 -5.40 -4.42 -16.19
N HIS A 166 -6.66 -4.08 -16.39
CA HIS A 166 -7.38 -4.13 -17.67
C HIS A 166 -7.47 -2.74 -18.28
N ASN A 167 -7.26 -2.61 -19.59
CA ASN A 167 -7.20 -1.33 -20.32
C ASN A 167 -6.36 -0.28 -19.58
N THR A 168 -5.14 -0.67 -19.20
CA THR A 168 -4.28 0.07 -18.25
C THR A 168 -4.01 1.51 -18.67
N TYR A 169 -4.08 1.81 -19.97
CA TYR A 169 -3.87 3.13 -20.52
C TYR A 169 -5.03 4.10 -20.24
N LEU A 170 -6.24 3.64 -19.88
CA LEU A 170 -7.41 4.50 -19.64
C LEU A 170 -7.44 5.05 -18.20
N LEU A 171 -7.54 6.37 -18.06
CA LEU A 171 -7.67 7.02 -16.74
C LEU A 171 -9.12 7.13 -16.24
N GLY A 172 -10.10 6.71 -17.04
CA GLY A 172 -11.50 6.91 -16.71
C GLY A 172 -12.44 6.09 -17.58
N ARG A 173 -13.30 6.77 -18.35
CA ARG A 173 -14.37 6.13 -19.13
C ARG A 173 -13.80 5.25 -20.25
N GLN A 174 -14.51 4.16 -20.54
CA GLN A 174 -14.21 3.25 -21.67
C GLN A 174 -14.54 3.89 -23.04
N VAL A 175 -15.32 4.97 -23.08
CA VAL A 175 -15.70 5.69 -24.31
C VAL A 175 -15.46 7.18 -24.09
N ALA A 176 -14.84 7.84 -25.07
CA ALA A 176 -14.42 9.24 -25.02
C ALA A 176 -13.54 9.56 -23.79
N GLY A 177 -12.81 8.55 -23.30
CA GLY A 177 -11.87 8.66 -22.20
C GLY A 177 -10.48 9.12 -22.65
N GLN A 178 -9.65 9.50 -21.68
CA GLN A 178 -8.26 9.87 -21.92
C GLN A 178 -7.36 8.66 -21.73
N SER A 179 -6.57 8.35 -22.76
CA SER A 179 -5.43 7.44 -22.68
C SER A 179 -4.20 8.19 -22.18
N SER A 180 -3.47 7.62 -21.22
CA SER A 180 -2.25 8.23 -20.65
C SER A 180 -1.28 7.17 -20.13
N VAL A 181 0.02 7.50 -20.21
CA VAL A 181 1.08 6.72 -19.58
C VAL A 181 0.95 6.65 -18.05
N GLU A 182 0.26 7.62 -17.44
CA GLU A 182 0.02 7.65 -15.99
C GLU A 182 -0.75 6.43 -15.47
N GLY A 183 -1.58 5.80 -16.30
CA GLY A 183 -2.26 4.56 -15.93
C GLY A 183 -1.27 3.43 -15.66
N TYR A 184 -0.23 3.30 -16.49
CA TYR A 184 0.86 2.34 -16.29
C TYR A 184 1.72 2.69 -15.07
N ILE A 185 2.04 3.97 -14.86
CA ILE A 185 2.83 4.43 -13.71
C ILE A 185 2.08 4.06 -12.41
N SER A 186 0.81 4.44 -12.31
CA SER A 186 -0.04 4.18 -11.15
C SER A 186 -0.18 2.68 -10.86
N ALA A 187 -0.43 1.86 -11.89
CA ALA A 187 -0.53 0.41 -11.75
C ALA A 187 0.78 -0.20 -11.24
N LEU A 188 1.93 0.15 -11.83
CA LEU A 188 3.21 -0.44 -11.46
C LEU A 188 3.70 0.01 -10.07
N ILE A 189 3.48 1.27 -9.68
CA ILE A 189 3.79 1.76 -8.32
C ILE A 189 2.92 1.07 -7.26
N ARG A 190 1.67 0.72 -7.59
CA ARG A 190 0.78 -0.07 -6.73
C ARG A 190 1.09 -1.58 -6.72
N GLY A 191 2.06 -2.03 -7.51
CA GLY A 191 2.52 -3.42 -7.51
C GLY A 191 1.77 -4.37 -8.46
N TYR A 192 0.98 -3.85 -9.40
CA TYR A 192 0.36 -4.70 -10.43
C TYR A 192 1.44 -5.42 -11.24
N ARG A 193 1.24 -6.70 -11.52
CA ARG A 193 2.19 -7.58 -12.24
C ARG A 193 1.69 -7.98 -13.63
N CYS A 194 0.51 -7.55 -14.03
CA CYS A 194 0.02 -7.71 -15.40
C CYS A 194 -0.60 -6.39 -15.87
N VAL A 195 -0.10 -5.83 -16.97
CA VAL A 195 -0.57 -4.56 -17.54
C VAL A 195 -0.85 -4.71 -19.04
N GLU A 196 -2.08 -4.42 -19.42
CA GLU A 196 -2.54 -4.54 -20.81
C GLU A 196 -2.12 -3.37 -21.71
N ILE A 197 -1.82 -3.69 -22.98
CA ILE A 197 -1.53 -2.71 -24.03
C ILE A 197 -2.37 -3.06 -25.27
N ASP A 198 -3.21 -2.10 -25.70
CA ASP A 198 -4.00 -2.21 -26.93
C ASP A 198 -3.38 -1.36 -28.03
N CYS A 199 -2.76 -2.03 -29.00
CA CYS A 199 -2.03 -1.39 -30.09
C CYS A 199 -2.85 -1.27 -31.37
N TRP A 200 -2.81 -0.06 -31.92
CA TRP A 200 -3.46 0.33 -33.16
C TRP A 200 -2.45 0.97 -34.11
N ASP A 201 -2.76 0.86 -35.41
CA ASP A 201 -1.95 1.48 -36.45
C ASP A 201 -2.05 3.00 -36.36
N GLY A 202 -0.92 3.67 -36.08
CA GLY A 202 -0.90 5.14 -36.05
C GLY A 202 -0.72 5.73 -37.44
N ASN A 203 -1.29 6.91 -37.64
CA ASN A 203 -1.31 7.61 -38.94
C ASN A 203 0.08 8.09 -39.39
N SER A 204 1.04 8.18 -38.47
CA SER A 204 2.44 8.56 -38.74
C SER A 204 3.32 7.38 -39.15
N GLY A 205 2.75 6.18 -39.31
CA GLY A 205 3.51 4.95 -39.51
C GLY A 205 4.15 4.39 -38.24
N GLN A 206 3.89 5.01 -37.08
CA GLN A 206 4.28 4.53 -35.77
C GLN A 206 3.08 3.93 -35.03
N PRO A 207 3.27 2.86 -34.23
CA PRO A 207 2.19 2.25 -33.45
C PRO A 207 1.72 3.14 -32.30
N ASP A 208 0.40 3.22 -32.13
CA ASP A 208 -0.27 3.96 -31.07
C ASP A 208 -1.01 3.01 -30.11
N VAL A 209 -1.26 3.49 -28.89
CA VAL A 209 -2.05 2.79 -27.87
C VAL A 209 -3.34 3.57 -27.59
N ASN A 210 -4.48 2.91 -27.75
CA ASN A 210 -5.82 3.46 -27.49
C ASN A 210 -6.89 2.36 -27.41
N HIS A 211 -8.08 2.74 -26.92
CA HIS A 211 -9.26 1.88 -26.95
C HIS A 211 -9.99 2.15 -28.26
N GLY A 212 -9.64 1.43 -29.33
CA GLY A 212 -10.14 1.80 -30.65
C GLY A 212 -11.65 1.68 -30.81
N GLN A 213 -12.17 2.38 -31.82
CA GLN A 213 -13.60 2.59 -32.07
C GLN A 213 -14.37 3.28 -30.91
N SER A 214 -13.68 3.79 -29.88
CA SER A 214 -14.33 4.38 -28.69
C SER A 214 -14.08 5.89 -28.50
N LEU A 215 -13.56 6.60 -29.51
CA LEU A 215 -13.24 8.05 -29.46
C LEU A 215 -12.26 8.46 -28.33
N THR A 216 -11.48 7.53 -27.78
CA THR A 216 -10.43 7.83 -26.80
C THR A 216 -9.21 8.48 -27.46
N THR A 217 -8.43 9.24 -26.68
CA THR A 217 -7.13 9.75 -27.14
C THR A 217 -6.13 8.61 -27.36
N SER A 218 -5.06 8.88 -28.10
CA SER A 218 -3.96 7.94 -28.35
C SER A 218 -2.68 8.39 -27.64
N ILE A 219 -1.84 7.44 -27.26
CA ILE A 219 -0.49 7.66 -26.75
C ILE A 219 0.52 6.82 -27.54
N SER A 220 1.77 7.25 -27.61
CA SER A 220 2.79 6.54 -28.39
C SER A 220 3.12 5.19 -27.75
N PHE A 221 3.17 4.12 -28.55
CA PHE A 221 3.61 2.80 -28.06
C PHE A 221 5.03 2.84 -27.49
N ARG A 222 5.96 3.57 -28.12
CA ARG A 222 7.35 3.70 -27.62
C ARG A 222 7.37 4.35 -26.23
N GLU A 223 6.55 5.36 -26.02
CA GLU A 223 6.45 6.04 -24.72
C GLU A 223 5.86 5.11 -23.65
N VAL A 224 4.85 4.30 -24.01
CA VAL A 224 4.29 3.27 -23.13
C VAL A 224 5.34 2.24 -22.74
N ILE A 225 6.07 1.68 -23.70
CA ILE A 225 7.13 0.68 -23.44
C ILE A 225 8.26 1.27 -22.58
N ALA A 226 8.68 2.51 -22.86
CA ALA A 226 9.69 3.20 -22.06
C ALA A 226 9.22 3.45 -20.62
N THR A 227 7.96 3.85 -20.45
CA THR A 227 7.34 4.03 -19.13
C THR A 227 7.28 2.71 -18.37
N ILE A 228 6.79 1.65 -19.00
CA ILE A 228 6.75 0.33 -18.37
C ILE A 228 8.14 -0.12 -17.96
N ASN A 229 9.16 0.02 -18.82
CA ASN A 229 10.52 -0.39 -18.48
C ASN A 229 11.09 0.38 -17.27
N LYS A 230 10.74 1.66 -17.13
CA LYS A 230 11.18 2.50 -16.01
C LYS A 230 10.56 2.05 -14.67
N TYR A 231 9.29 1.66 -14.67
CA TYR A 231 8.53 1.38 -13.43
C TYR A 231 8.30 -0.11 -13.14
N ALA A 232 8.56 -1.01 -14.09
CA ALA A 232 8.21 -2.44 -14.02
C ALA A 232 8.60 -3.09 -12.69
N PHE A 233 9.79 -2.78 -12.18
CA PHE A 233 10.37 -3.44 -11.01
C PHE A 233 10.60 -2.53 -9.81
N VAL A 234 9.99 -1.34 -9.77
CA VAL A 234 10.15 -0.38 -8.65
C VAL A 234 9.52 -0.90 -7.36
N LYS A 235 8.32 -1.48 -7.44
CA LYS A 235 7.59 -2.00 -6.27
C LYS A 235 7.88 -3.48 -5.98
N SER A 236 8.13 -4.28 -7.02
CA SER A 236 8.33 -5.73 -6.92
C SER A 236 9.29 -6.21 -8.00
N ARG A 237 10.21 -7.12 -7.65
CA ARG A 237 11.18 -7.71 -8.59
C ARG A 237 10.62 -8.91 -9.35
N PHE A 238 9.45 -9.42 -8.98
CA PHE A 238 8.80 -10.53 -9.68
C PHE A 238 8.38 -10.14 -11.10
N PRO A 239 8.22 -11.13 -12.01
CA PRO A 239 7.95 -10.90 -13.42
C PRO A 239 6.75 -10.00 -13.71
N LEU A 240 6.79 -9.37 -14.89
CA LEU A 240 5.71 -8.55 -15.43
C LEU A 240 5.14 -9.21 -16.69
N TRP A 241 3.83 -9.38 -16.75
CA TRP A 241 3.11 -9.80 -17.94
C TRP A 241 2.51 -8.62 -18.69
N ILE A 242 2.62 -8.66 -20.00
CA ILE A 242 2.02 -7.69 -20.91
C ILE A 242 1.13 -8.44 -21.90
N PRO A 243 -0.17 -8.56 -21.63
CA PRO A 243 -1.17 -8.83 -22.66
C PRO A 243 -1.10 -7.75 -23.72
N LEU A 244 -0.74 -8.15 -24.93
CA LEU A 244 -0.55 -7.26 -26.06
C LEU A 244 -1.61 -7.57 -27.12
N GLU A 245 -2.61 -6.71 -27.23
CA GLU A 245 -3.59 -6.75 -28.31
C GLU A 245 -3.07 -5.97 -29.51
N VAL A 246 -2.95 -6.63 -30.66
CA VAL A 246 -2.34 -6.03 -31.86
C VAL A 246 -3.31 -6.08 -33.03
N ARG A 247 -3.55 -4.94 -33.67
CA ARG A 247 -4.40 -4.87 -34.87
C ARG A 247 -3.62 -4.50 -36.15
N ARG A 248 -3.60 -5.48 -37.06
CA ARG A 248 -3.63 -5.47 -38.55
C ARG A 248 -2.58 -4.77 -39.46
N ASN A 249 -1.46 -4.20 -39.01
CA ASN A 249 -0.34 -3.88 -39.93
C ASN A 249 0.99 -4.62 -39.61
N PRO A 250 1.45 -5.54 -40.49
CA PRO A 250 2.73 -6.24 -40.32
C PRO A 250 3.96 -5.33 -40.19
N ASN A 251 3.97 -4.18 -40.90
CA ASN A 251 5.10 -3.25 -40.84
C ASN A 251 5.17 -2.58 -39.46
N GLN A 252 4.03 -2.17 -38.90
CA GLN A 252 4.01 -1.59 -37.56
C GLN A 252 4.25 -2.66 -36.48
N GLN A 253 3.85 -3.92 -36.70
CA GLN A 253 4.23 -5.03 -35.82
C GLN A 253 5.74 -5.21 -35.72
N ALA A 254 6.45 -5.15 -36.85
CA ALA A 254 7.92 -5.21 -36.85
C ALA A 254 8.52 -4.04 -36.06
N ILE A 255 7.95 -2.83 -36.20
CA ILE A 255 8.35 -1.66 -35.42
C ILE A 255 8.11 -1.88 -33.91
N MET A 256 6.95 -2.43 -33.52
CA MET A 256 6.65 -2.75 -32.12
C MET A 256 7.65 -3.73 -31.53
N VAL A 257 7.99 -4.80 -32.26
CA VAL A 257 8.99 -5.78 -31.83
C VAL A 257 10.36 -5.13 -31.64
N ASN A 258 10.78 -4.28 -32.59
CA ASN A 258 12.05 -3.55 -32.48
C ASN A 258 12.08 -2.63 -31.27
N ILE A 259 11.00 -1.87 -31.03
CA ILE A 259 10.85 -1.00 -29.85
C ILE A 259 10.96 -1.82 -28.57
N MET A 260 10.23 -2.94 -28.45
CA MET A 260 10.28 -3.78 -27.25
C MET A 260 11.67 -4.36 -27.01
N LYS A 261 12.35 -4.88 -28.05
CA LYS A 261 13.71 -5.41 -27.93
C LYS A 261 14.71 -4.34 -27.53
N GLU A 262 14.63 -3.16 -28.15
CA GLU A 262 15.51 -2.02 -27.87
C GLU A 262 15.33 -1.52 -26.43
N VAL A 263 14.07 -1.29 -26.01
CA VAL A 263 13.77 -0.61 -24.76
C VAL A 263 13.81 -1.55 -23.55
N PHE A 264 13.22 -2.74 -23.65
CA PHE A 264 13.28 -3.72 -22.54
C PHE A 264 14.63 -4.42 -22.45
N GLY A 265 15.38 -4.52 -23.56
CA GLY A 265 16.70 -5.13 -23.59
C GLY A 265 16.69 -6.55 -23.02
N SER A 266 17.61 -6.84 -22.10
CA SER A 266 17.76 -8.16 -21.46
C SER A 266 16.58 -8.56 -20.58
N ARG A 267 15.70 -7.63 -20.18
CA ARG A 267 14.52 -7.94 -19.37
C ARG A 267 13.45 -8.68 -20.18
N LEU A 268 13.37 -8.43 -21.48
CA LEU A 268 12.42 -9.10 -22.36
C LEU A 268 12.76 -10.59 -22.48
N VAL A 269 11.79 -11.46 -22.26
CA VAL A 269 11.94 -12.89 -22.56
C VAL A 269 11.73 -13.10 -24.05
N THR A 270 12.79 -13.54 -24.75
CA THR A 270 12.79 -13.77 -26.20
C THR A 270 12.89 -15.24 -26.59
N GLU A 271 13.27 -16.10 -25.64
CA GLU A 271 13.54 -17.52 -25.85
C GLU A 271 12.74 -18.35 -24.84
N THR A 272 12.44 -19.59 -25.20
CA THR A 272 11.85 -20.55 -24.26
C THR A 272 12.85 -20.84 -23.16
N LEU A 273 12.42 -20.78 -21.90
CA LEU A 273 13.24 -21.27 -20.80
C LEU A 273 13.41 -22.78 -20.97
N GLU A 274 14.63 -23.29 -20.76
CA GLU A 274 14.95 -24.73 -20.84
C GLU A 274 14.35 -25.56 -19.68
N VAL A 275 13.44 -24.98 -18.90
CA VAL A 275 12.88 -25.59 -17.69
C VAL A 275 11.72 -26.51 -18.09
N CYS A 276 11.91 -27.81 -17.82
CA CYS A 276 10.94 -28.89 -17.76
C CYS A 276 9.58 -28.64 -18.47
N TYR A 277 9.35 -29.30 -19.60
CA TYR A 277 8.10 -29.19 -20.38
C TYR A 277 6.81 -29.45 -19.59
N ASP A 278 6.89 -30.13 -18.45
CA ASP A 278 5.74 -30.53 -17.64
C ASP A 278 5.34 -29.49 -16.58
N LYS A 279 6.13 -28.42 -16.35
CA LYS A 279 5.83 -27.41 -15.32
C LYS A 279 6.16 -25.99 -15.79
N LEU A 280 5.29 -25.04 -15.45
CA LEU A 280 5.58 -23.62 -15.68
C LEU A 280 6.71 -23.15 -14.74
N PRO A 281 7.57 -22.21 -15.20
CA PRO A 281 8.60 -21.61 -14.35
C PRO A 281 7.95 -20.87 -13.18
N SER A 282 8.62 -20.83 -12.04
CA SER A 282 8.20 -20.07 -10.88
C SER A 282 8.43 -18.56 -11.05
N PRO A 283 7.71 -17.69 -10.31
CA PRO A 283 8.02 -16.27 -10.31
C PRO A 283 9.47 -15.94 -9.90
N SER A 284 10.09 -16.72 -9.01
CA SER A 284 11.50 -16.54 -8.63
C SER A 284 12.46 -16.78 -9.79
N GLU A 285 12.22 -17.78 -10.65
CA GLU A 285 13.05 -18.05 -11.84
C GLU A 285 12.93 -16.95 -12.90
N LEU A 286 11.85 -16.17 -12.86
CA LEU A 286 11.52 -15.10 -13.81
C LEU A 286 11.70 -13.69 -13.22
N MET A 287 12.48 -13.54 -12.13
CA MET A 287 12.77 -12.23 -11.55
C MET A 287 13.31 -11.23 -12.57
N GLU A 288 12.76 -10.02 -12.54
CA GLU A 288 13.09 -8.89 -13.42
C GLU A 288 12.89 -9.17 -14.91
N ARG A 289 12.05 -10.17 -15.23
CA ARG A 289 11.69 -10.51 -16.61
C ARG A 289 10.34 -9.96 -17.02
N ILE A 290 10.23 -9.59 -18.29
CA ILE A 290 9.01 -9.10 -18.94
C ILE A 290 8.56 -10.14 -19.97
N LEU A 291 7.32 -10.62 -19.82
CA LEU A 291 6.70 -11.63 -20.67
C LEU A 291 5.59 -10.98 -21.50
N ILE A 292 5.64 -11.17 -22.81
CA ILE A 292 4.61 -10.70 -23.73
C ILE A 292 3.61 -11.83 -24.00
N LYS A 293 2.35 -11.61 -23.64
CA LYS A 293 1.23 -12.48 -24.03
C LYS A 293 0.62 -11.92 -25.31
N ALA A 294 0.94 -12.55 -26.44
CA ALA A 294 0.37 -12.23 -27.75
C ALA A 294 -0.20 -13.48 -28.41
N ARG A 295 -1.13 -13.30 -29.37
CA ARG A 295 -1.59 -14.42 -30.20
C ARG A 295 -0.44 -14.92 -31.05
N LYS A 296 -0.16 -16.21 -31.00
CA LYS A 296 0.70 -16.85 -32.00
C LYS A 296 -0.07 -16.87 -33.33
N PRO A 297 0.55 -16.48 -34.46
CA PRO A 297 -0.05 -16.78 -35.75
C PRO A 297 -0.27 -18.30 -35.84
N HIS A 298 -1.39 -18.72 -36.41
CA HIS A 298 -1.59 -20.11 -36.79
C HIS A 298 -0.54 -20.45 -37.85
N LEU A 299 0.66 -20.81 -37.42
CA LEU A 299 1.57 -21.58 -38.24
C LEU A 299 0.80 -22.84 -38.58
N LEU A 300 0.44 -22.98 -39.86
CA LEU A 300 -0.15 -24.18 -40.40
C LEU A 300 0.67 -25.37 -39.91
N LEU A 301 0.09 -26.16 -38.99
CA LEU A 301 0.58 -27.47 -38.58
C LEU A 301 0.78 -28.42 -39.77
N HIS A 302 0.33 -28.04 -40.98
CA HIS A 302 0.59 -28.75 -42.24
C HIS A 302 2.06 -28.83 -42.65
N GLY A 303 2.96 -27.97 -42.16
CA GLY A 303 4.37 -28.01 -42.57
C GLY A 303 5.18 -29.16 -41.96
N VAL A 304 4.84 -29.57 -40.73
CA VAL A 304 5.58 -30.62 -40.01
C VAL A 304 5.00 -32.00 -40.31
N GLU A 305 3.68 -32.09 -40.56
CA GLU A 305 3.04 -33.34 -40.99
C GLU A 305 3.41 -33.73 -42.43
N LEU A 306 3.65 -32.78 -43.35
CA LEU A 306 4.07 -33.13 -44.72
C LEU A 306 5.48 -33.76 -44.76
N CYS A 307 6.41 -33.27 -43.93
CA CYS A 307 7.77 -33.85 -43.85
C CYS A 307 7.75 -35.25 -43.20
N GLN A 308 6.82 -35.52 -42.27
CA GLN A 308 6.64 -36.85 -41.68
C GLN A 308 5.82 -37.81 -42.57
N ALA A 309 4.96 -37.30 -43.44
CA ALA A 309 4.22 -38.12 -44.42
C ALA A 309 5.09 -38.51 -45.62
N LEU A 310 5.96 -37.61 -46.10
CA LEU A 310 6.86 -37.89 -47.23
C LEU A 310 8.04 -38.80 -46.85
N SER A 311 8.39 -38.90 -45.58
CA SER A 311 9.39 -39.86 -45.07
C SER A 311 8.82 -41.27 -44.81
N ARG A 312 7.50 -41.46 -44.89
CA ARG A 312 6.82 -42.77 -44.72
C ARG A 312 6.38 -43.44 -46.03
N GLN A 313 6.56 -42.79 -47.18
CA GLN A 313 6.26 -43.37 -48.51
C GLN A 313 7.52 -43.82 -49.29
N GLY A 314 8.67 -43.89 -48.63
CA GLY A 314 9.94 -44.30 -49.22
C GLY A 314 10.55 -45.51 -48.50
N THR A 315 9.84 -46.63 -48.46
CA THR A 315 10.37 -47.99 -48.22
C THR A 315 9.54 -49.00 -48.98
#